data_AF-A0A1I7GTZ7-F1
#
_entry.id   AF-A0A1I7GTZ7-F1
#
_cell.length_a   1.000
_cell.length_b   1.000
_cell.length_c   1.000
_cell.angle_alpha   90.00
_cell.angle_beta   90.00
_cell.angle_gamma   90.00
#
_symmetry.space_group_name_H-M   'P 1'
#
loop_
_entity.id
_entity.type
_entity.pdbx_description
1 polymer ?
#
loop_
_entity_poly.entity_id
_entity_poly.type
_entity_poly.pdbx_seq_one_letter_code
_entity_poly.pdbx_strand_id
1 'polypeptide(L)'
;MSKRGNQILQLLKADPFIQQQEFADILGISRSCVAGHIMNLSKKGYIKGKGYILSNNIYTVTIGAANIDVTSYTSAKLIYEDSNPGKIILTSEGVGRNIAQNIA
;
A
#
# COMPACT_ATOMS: atom_id res chain seq x y z
N MET A 1 -9.69 1.24 12.45
CA MET A 1 -9.78 -0.14 13.01
C MET A 1 -10.41 -0.08 14.41
N SER A 2 -11.20 -1.06 14.87
CA SER A 2 -11.82 -0.99 16.21
C SER A 2 -10.82 -1.38 17.31
N LYS A 3 -11.02 -0.89 18.55
CA LYS A 3 -10.17 -1.23 19.70
C LYS A 3 -10.07 -2.74 19.93
N ARG A 4 -11.20 -3.45 19.89
CA ARG A 4 -11.28 -4.92 20.03
C ARG A 4 -10.58 -5.66 18.88
N GLY A 5 -10.74 -5.20 17.64
CA GLY A 5 -10.04 -5.78 16.49
C GLY A 5 -8.52 -5.64 16.59
N ASN A 6 -8.03 -4.50 17.10
CA ASN A 6 -6.61 -4.28 17.39
C ASN A 6 -6.07 -5.26 18.44
N GLN A 7 -6.81 -5.48 19.54
CA GLN A 7 -6.40 -6.41 20.59
C GLN A 7 -6.29 -7.85 20.08
N ILE A 8 -7.27 -8.29 19.29
CA ILE A 8 -7.25 -9.63 18.67
C ILE A 8 -6.04 -9.78 17.73
N LEU A 9 -5.74 -8.77 16.91
CA LEU A 9 -4.56 -8.80 16.04
C LEU A 9 -3.24 -8.88 16.81
N GLN A 10 -3.11 -8.17 17.94
CA GLN A 10 -1.89 -8.22 18.76
C GLN A 10 -1.70 -9.60 19.38
N LEU A 11 -2.77 -10.22 19.87
CA LEU A 11 -2.74 -11.57 20.41
C LEU A 11 -2.41 -12.61 19.31
N LEU A 12 -2.98 -12.48 18.11
CA LEU A 12 -2.62 -13.33 16.95
C LEU A 12 -1.16 -13.17 16.52
N LYS A 13 -0.57 -11.99 16.68
CA LYS A 13 0.85 -11.76 16.39
C LYS A 13 1.76 -12.48 17.39
N ALA A 14 1.33 -12.55 18.65
CA ALA A 14 2.08 -13.22 19.70
C ALA A 14 1.94 -14.75 19.62
N ASP A 15 0.73 -15.23 19.34
CA ASP A 15 0.43 -16.65 19.15
C ASP A 15 -0.58 -16.84 18.00
N PRO A 16 -0.13 -17.28 16.82
CA PRO A 16 -1.01 -17.56 15.68
C PRO A 16 -1.96 -18.75 15.88
N PHE A 17 -1.69 -19.64 16.84
CA PHE A 17 -2.43 -20.88 17.07
C PHE A 17 -3.47 -20.78 18.19
N ILE A 18 -3.53 -19.63 18.87
CA ILE A 18 -4.49 -19.35 19.93
C ILE A 18 -5.95 -19.61 19.50
N GLN A 19 -6.72 -20.26 20.36
CA GLN A 19 -8.10 -20.61 20.03
C GLN A 19 -9.08 -19.45 20.30
N GLN A 20 -10.22 -19.44 19.58
CA GLN A 20 -11.29 -18.44 19.80
C GLN A 20 -11.80 -18.37 21.25
N GLN A 21 -11.75 -19.49 21.97
CA GLN A 21 -12.13 -19.53 23.37
C GLN A 21 -11.10 -18.83 24.26
N GLU A 22 -9.81 -19.04 24.03
CA GLU A 22 -8.77 -18.31 24.77
C GLU A 22 -8.84 -16.79 24.54
N PHE A 23 -9.14 -16.33 23.32
CA PHE A 23 -9.41 -14.90 23.11
C PHE A 23 -10.57 -14.39 23.97
N ALA A 24 -11.65 -15.18 24.06
CA ALA A 24 -12.84 -14.83 24.84
C ALA A 24 -12.48 -14.71 26.32
N ASP A 25 -11.68 -15.65 26.83
CA ASP A 25 -11.24 -15.69 28.22
C ASP A 25 -10.31 -14.52 28.55
N ILE A 26 -9.30 -14.25 27.70
CA ILE A 26 -8.35 -13.13 27.87
C ILE A 26 -9.06 -11.77 27.78
N LEU A 27 -10.01 -11.64 26.85
CA LEU A 27 -10.65 -10.35 26.56
C LEU A 27 -11.96 -10.14 27.33
N GLY A 28 -12.42 -11.12 28.11
CA GLY A 28 -13.66 -11.08 28.88
C GLY A 28 -14.91 -10.87 28.01
N ILE A 29 -14.98 -11.53 26.86
CA ILE A 29 -16.12 -11.44 25.92
C ILE A 29 -16.57 -12.83 25.48
N SER A 30 -17.74 -12.94 24.85
CA SER A 30 -18.19 -14.25 24.35
C SER A 30 -17.36 -14.72 23.16
N ARG A 31 -17.25 -16.05 23.00
CA ARG A 31 -16.64 -16.69 21.83
C ARG A 31 -17.30 -16.24 20.51
N SER A 32 -18.61 -16.05 20.50
CA SER A 32 -19.35 -15.53 19.34
C SER A 32 -18.97 -14.10 18.99
N CYS A 33 -18.70 -13.25 19.99
CA CYS A 33 -18.21 -11.89 19.79
C CYS A 33 -16.80 -11.89 19.17
N VAL A 34 -15.91 -12.75 19.66
CA VAL A 34 -14.58 -12.98 19.05
C VAL A 34 -14.72 -13.40 17.59
N ALA A 35 -15.56 -14.38 17.30
CA ALA A 35 -15.79 -14.85 15.92
C ALA A 35 -16.27 -13.72 15.00
N GLY A 36 -17.18 -12.85 15.48
CA GLY A 36 -17.62 -11.67 14.74
C GLY A 36 -16.52 -10.64 14.48
N HIS A 37 -15.60 -10.45 15.43
CA HIS A 37 -14.43 -9.61 15.23
C HIS A 37 -13.44 -10.20 14.23
N ILE A 38 -13.13 -11.49 14.33
CA ILE A 38 -12.25 -12.21 13.38
C ILE A 38 -12.84 -12.13 11.98
N MET A 39 -14.13 -12.40 11.80
CA MET A 39 -14.81 -12.30 10.51
C MET A 39 -14.69 -10.90 9.90
N ASN A 40 -14.82 -9.85 10.71
CA ASN A 40 -14.63 -8.47 10.25
C ASN A 40 -13.18 -8.17 9.87
N LEU A 41 -12.20 -8.70 10.61
CA LEU A 41 -10.78 -8.55 10.29
C LEU A 41 -10.42 -9.30 8.99
N SER A 42 -10.98 -10.49 8.77
CA SER A 42 -10.84 -11.24 7.52
C SER A 42 -11.47 -10.50 6.33
N LYS A 43 -12.70 -9.97 6.48
CA LYS A 43 -13.36 -9.17 5.43
C LYS A 43 -12.54 -7.93 5.03
N LYS A 44 -11.84 -7.33 6.00
CA LYS A 44 -10.94 -6.18 5.76
C LYS A 44 -9.56 -6.57 5.24
N GLY A 45 -9.30 -7.87 5.07
CA GLY A 45 -8.03 -8.37 4.55
C GLY A 45 -6.88 -8.35 5.55
N TYR A 46 -7.12 -8.13 6.86
CA TYR A 46 -6.07 -8.24 7.90
C TYR A 46 -5.72 -9.68 8.24
N ILE A 47 -6.66 -10.60 8.02
CA ILE A 47 -6.51 -12.03 8.28
C ILE A 47 -6.84 -12.80 6.99
N LYS A 48 -5.93 -13.69 6.57
CA LYS A 48 -6.05 -14.55 5.40
C LYS A 48 -6.33 -15.99 5.83
N GLY A 49 -7.39 -16.57 5.26
CA GLY A 49 -7.77 -17.97 5.50
C GLY A 49 -8.23 -18.26 6.93
N LYS A 50 -8.43 -19.55 7.23
CA LYS A 50 -8.95 -20.04 8.53
C LYS A 50 -7.88 -20.20 9.61
N GLY A 51 -6.60 -20.28 9.23
CA GLY A 51 -5.46 -20.39 10.15
C GLY A 51 -4.93 -19.05 10.67
N TYR A 52 -5.77 -18.01 10.62
CA TYR A 52 -5.45 -16.65 11.09
C TYR A 52 -4.14 -16.04 10.60
N ILE A 53 -3.73 -16.37 9.37
CA ILE A 53 -2.50 -15.85 8.76
C ILE A 53 -2.65 -14.33 8.61
N LEU A 54 -1.83 -13.56 9.31
CA LEU A 54 -1.89 -12.11 9.23
C LEU A 54 -1.42 -11.63 7.87
N SER A 55 -2.13 -10.66 7.30
CA SER A 55 -1.67 -10.02 6.07
C SER A 55 -0.48 -9.10 6.37
N ASN A 56 0.61 -9.28 5.63
CA ASN A 56 1.63 -8.25 5.48
C ASN A 56 1.10 -7.22 4.49
N ASN A 57 0.20 -6.35 4.95
CA ASN A 57 -0.12 -5.16 4.17
C ASN A 57 1.06 -4.19 4.31
N ILE A 58 2.04 -4.34 3.43
CA ILE A 58 3.11 -3.38 3.26
C ILE A 58 2.50 -2.17 2.57
N TYR A 59 2.35 -1.08 3.32
CA TYR A 59 1.97 0.21 2.76
C TYR A 59 3.23 1.03 2.54
N THR A 60 3.40 1.54 1.33
CA THR A 60 4.48 2.46 0.98
C THR A 60 3.87 3.79 0.60
N VAL A 61 4.43 4.88 1.13
CA VAL A 61 4.11 6.24 0.74
C VAL A 61 5.35 6.85 0.14
N THR A 62 5.24 7.42 -1.05
CA THR A 62 6.34 8.17 -1.67
C THR A 62 6.04 9.66 -1.56
N ILE A 63 7.00 10.43 -1.05
CA ILE A 63 6.92 11.89 -0.93
C ILE A 63 8.02 12.47 -1.80
N GLY A 64 7.65 13.30 -2.77
CA GLY A 64 8.61 13.94 -3.66
C GLY A 64 7.90 14.73 -4.75
N ALA A 65 8.66 15.60 -5.41
CA ALA A 65 8.17 16.36 -6.54
C ALA A 65 7.92 15.46 -7.76
N ALA A 66 6.98 15.89 -8.59
CA ALA A 66 6.77 15.40 -9.95
C ALA A 66 6.89 16.59 -10.89
N ASN A 67 7.53 16.40 -12.04
CA ASN A 67 7.69 17.43 -13.06
C ASN A 67 7.43 16.85 -14.45
N ILE A 68 7.31 17.74 -15.43
CA ILE A 68 7.28 17.38 -16.85
C ILE A 68 8.51 18.02 -17.48
N ASP A 69 9.38 17.19 -18.02
CA ASP A 69 10.50 17.66 -18.83
C ASP A 69 10.03 17.85 -20.26
N VAL A 70 10.36 19.01 -20.83
CA VAL A 70 10.01 19.41 -22.19
C VAL A 70 11.30 19.46 -22.98
N THR A 71 11.54 18.44 -23.80
CA THR A 71 12.76 18.34 -24.62
C THR A 71 12.43 18.54 -26.09
N SER A 72 13.10 19.48 -26.74
CA SER A 72 12.94 19.72 -28.18
C SER A 72 14.11 19.15 -28.98
N TYR A 73 13.82 18.48 -30.08
CA TYR A 73 14.81 17.92 -30.99
C TYR A 73 14.63 18.51 -32.38
N THR A 74 15.71 19.00 -32.97
CA THR A 74 15.72 19.49 -34.36
C THR A 74 15.74 18.32 -35.34
N SER A 75 15.03 18.44 -36.47
CA SER A 75 15.03 17.41 -37.52
C SER A 75 16.32 17.38 -38.33
N ALA A 76 17.13 18.43 -38.23
CA ALA A 76 18.41 18.60 -38.91
C ALA A 76 19.44 19.25 -37.97
N LYS A 77 20.66 19.47 -38.48
CA LYS A 77 21.70 20.20 -37.76
C LYS A 77 21.22 21.62 -37.44
N LEU A 78 21.54 22.08 -36.24
CA LEU A 78 21.07 23.36 -35.72
C LEU A 78 21.67 24.53 -36.51
N ILE A 79 20.80 25.43 -36.99
CA ILE A 79 21.17 26.68 -37.66
C ILE A 79 20.91 27.82 -36.68
N TYR A 80 21.96 28.56 -36.35
CA TYR A 80 21.85 29.69 -35.42
C TYR A 80 21.08 30.85 -36.07
N GLU A 81 20.33 31.58 -35.24
CA GLU A 81 19.54 32.76 -35.66
C GLU A 81 18.43 32.45 -36.69
N ASP A 82 18.07 31.17 -36.86
CA ASP A 82 17.01 30.72 -37.77
C ASP A 82 15.98 29.83 -37.04
N SER A 83 14.83 29.63 -37.66
CA SER A 83 13.83 28.66 -37.25
C SER A 83 14.34 27.24 -37.49
N ASN A 84 14.28 26.40 -36.45
CA ASN A 84 14.72 25.00 -36.53
C ASN A 84 13.53 24.06 -36.34
N PRO A 85 12.85 23.63 -37.42
CA PRO A 85 11.76 22.67 -37.35
C PRO A 85 12.21 21.37 -36.69
N GLY A 86 11.32 20.80 -35.89
CA GLY A 86 11.63 19.66 -35.05
C GLY A 86 10.41 19.09 -34.37
N LYS A 87 10.65 18.32 -33.31
CA LYS A 87 9.60 17.74 -32.48
C LYS A 87 9.86 18.03 -31.00
N ILE A 88 8.77 18.08 -30.24
CA ILE A 88 8.80 18.19 -28.79
C ILE A 88 8.47 16.82 -28.20
N ILE A 89 9.23 16.40 -27.20
CA ILE A 89 8.95 15.23 -26.38
C ILE A 89 8.70 15.70 -24.96
N LEU A 90 7.58 15.25 -24.38
CA LEU A 90 7.24 15.46 -22.99
C LEU A 90 7.52 14.18 -22.21
N THR A 91 8.31 14.27 -21.15
CA THR A 91 8.57 13.14 -20.24
C THR A 91 8.11 13.50 -18.85
N SER A 92 7.37 12.59 -18.20
CA SER A 92 6.99 12.75 -16.80
C SER A 92 8.15 12.29 -15.93
N GLU A 93 8.65 13.18 -15.10
CA GLU A 93 9.85 12.96 -14.29
C GLU A 93 9.61 13.24 -12.81
N GLY A 94 10.67 13.05 -12.03
CA GLY A 94 10.70 13.21 -10.59
C GLY A 94 10.95 11.88 -9.90
N VAL A 95 11.97 11.83 -9.05
CA VAL A 95 12.41 10.59 -8.38
C VAL A 95 11.26 9.95 -7.60
N GLY A 96 10.53 10.76 -6.81
CA GLY A 96 9.38 10.27 -6.05
C GLY A 96 8.27 9.72 -6.93
N ARG A 97 7.97 10.41 -8.04
CA ARG A 97 6.96 9.97 -9.01
C ARG A 97 7.37 8.68 -9.73
N ASN A 98 8.63 8.54 -10.13
CA ASN A 98 9.15 7.34 -10.80
C ASN A 98 9.16 6.12 -9.87
N ILE A 99 9.57 6.30 -8.61
CA ILE A 99 9.47 5.24 -7.60
C ILE A 99 8.01 4.85 -7.39
N ALA A 100 7.12 5.83 -7.20
CA ALA A 100 5.69 5.59 -6.99
C ALA A 100 5.04 4.84 -8.17
N GLN A 101 5.40 5.18 -9.42
CA GLN A 101 4.92 4.45 -10.60
C GLN A 101 5.40 2.99 -10.61
N ASN A 102 6.66 2.72 -10.26
CA ASN A 102 7.22 1.37 -10.33
C ASN A 102 6.70 0.41 -9.26
N ILE A 103 6.24 0.93 -8.11
CA ILE A 103 5.73 0.12 -7.00
C ILE A 103 4.21 -0.05 -7.01
N ALA A 104 3.50 0.63 -7.91
CA ALA A 104 2.04 0.55 -8.07
C ALA A 104 1.64 -0.60 -9.01
#